data_AF-A0A8J3SH39-F1
#
_entry.id   AF-A0A8J3SH39-F1
#
_cell.length_a   1.000
_cell.length_b   1.000
_cell.length_c   1.000
_cell.angle_alpha   90.00
_cell.angle_beta   90.00
_cell.angle_gamma   90.00
#
_symmetry.space_group_name_H-M   'P 1'
#
loop_
_entity.id
_entity.type
_entity.pdbx_description
1 polymer ?
#
loop_
_entity_poly.entity_id
_entity_poly.type
_entity_poly.pdbx_seq_one_letter_code
_entity_poly.pdbx_strand_id
1 'polypeptide(L)'
;MRTEFEASTGATWPLNIGQVYTTLSRLERDGLVASGDQDDQGRVVYSITEAGRTEMERWFSTPVAQSDRPRDELVIKLAMAVAAGAEVRPVIQAQRAATMRTLQRLTRTKRASTDGPAQTLVLESMIFQAEAEQRWLDHCEAVLAASPQTQEKQA
;
A
#
# COMPACT_ATOMS: atom_id res chain seq x y z
N MET A 1 19.50 -7.97 -4.04
CA MET A 1 18.30 -7.42 -4.72
C MET A 1 16.97 -7.78 -4.05
N ARG A 2 16.38 -8.98 -4.22
CA ARG A 2 15.08 -9.31 -3.60
C ARG A 2 15.09 -9.15 -2.07
N THR A 3 16.08 -9.77 -1.42
CA THR A 3 16.23 -9.75 0.04
C THR A 3 16.41 -8.33 0.58
N GLU A 4 17.17 -7.48 -0.11
CA GLU A 4 17.39 -6.09 0.30
C GLU A 4 16.14 -5.22 0.10
N PHE A 5 15.38 -5.46 -0.97
CA PHE A 5 14.11 -4.78 -1.19
C PHE A 5 13.05 -5.19 -0.16
N GLU A 6 12.92 -6.48 0.12
CA GLU A 6 12.02 -6.96 1.17
C GLU A 6 12.48 -6.45 2.53
N ALA A 7 13.78 -6.41 2.79
CA ALA A 7 14.32 -5.80 4.00
C ALA A 7 13.95 -4.32 4.09
N SER A 8 14.18 -3.52 3.04
CA SER A 8 13.92 -2.06 3.07
C SER A 8 12.45 -1.68 3.11
N THR A 9 11.58 -2.55 2.60
CA THR A 9 10.12 -2.35 2.55
C THR A 9 9.35 -3.12 3.63
N GLY A 10 10.06 -3.76 4.57
CA GLY A 10 9.46 -4.52 5.67
C GLY A 10 8.64 -5.73 5.21
N ALA A 11 8.99 -6.32 4.06
CA ALA A 11 8.29 -7.42 3.39
C ALA A 11 6.80 -7.17 3.13
N THR A 12 6.37 -5.91 3.19
CA THR A 12 4.97 -5.50 3.01
C THR A 12 4.52 -5.71 1.56
N TRP A 13 5.46 -5.56 0.61
CA TRP A 13 5.23 -5.80 -0.80
C TRP A 13 6.02 -7.03 -1.25
N PRO A 14 5.36 -8.20 -1.40
CA PRO A 14 6.04 -9.39 -1.89
C PRO A 14 6.45 -9.18 -3.35
N LEU A 15 7.75 -9.32 -3.62
CA LEU A 15 8.26 -9.28 -4.99
C LEU A 15 8.11 -10.65 -5.66
N ASN A 16 7.40 -10.68 -6.80
CA ASN A 16 7.38 -11.86 -7.66
C ASN A 16 8.72 -11.98 -8.41
N ILE A 17 9.48 -13.05 -8.13
CA ILE A 17 10.79 -13.29 -8.77
C ILE A 17 10.70 -13.30 -10.31
N GLY A 18 9.65 -13.87 -10.89
CA GLY A 18 9.48 -13.88 -12.35
C GLY A 18 9.29 -12.47 -12.93
N GLN A 19 8.61 -11.59 -12.19
CA GLN A 19 8.45 -10.18 -12.56
C GLN A 19 9.75 -9.39 -12.38
N VAL A 20 10.57 -9.72 -11.38
CA VAL A 20 11.89 -9.10 -11.19
C VAL A 20 12.78 -9.34 -12.41
N TYR A 21 12.91 -10.60 -12.86
CA TYR A 21 13.72 -10.90 -14.04
C TYR A 21 13.19 -10.23 -15.31
N THR A 22 11.87 -10.26 -15.52
CA THR A 22 11.26 -9.60 -16.68
C THR A 22 11.48 -8.08 -16.66
N THR A 23 11.44 -7.46 -15.48
CA THR A 23 11.71 -6.02 -15.31
C THR A 23 13.18 -5.72 -15.54
N LEU A 24 14.11 -6.53 -15.01
CA LEU A 24 15.55 -6.38 -15.23
C LEU A 24 15.91 -6.46 -16.71
N SER A 25 15.36 -7.42 -17.45
CA SER A 25 15.57 -7.52 -18.91
C SER A 25 15.06 -6.29 -19.67
N ARG A 26 13.96 -5.68 -19.22
CA ARG A 26 13.47 -4.43 -19.81
C ARG A 26 14.38 -3.24 -19.48
N LEU A 27 14.79 -3.11 -18.22
CA LEU A 27 15.72 -2.06 -17.80
C LEU A 27 17.06 -2.17 -18.54
N GLU A 28 17.53 -3.39 -18.81
CA GLU A 28 18.74 -3.63 -19.59
C GLU A 28 18.56 -3.21 -21.05
N ARG A 29 17.47 -3.64 -21.69
CA ARG A 29 17.11 -3.22 -23.05
C ARG A 29 17.01 -1.69 -23.17
N ASP A 30 16.46 -1.05 -22.14
CA ASP A 30 16.27 0.39 -22.08
C ASP A 30 17.57 1.13 -21.64
N GLY A 31 18.67 0.41 -21.42
CA GLY A 31 20.00 0.94 -21.10
C GLY A 31 20.19 1.46 -19.67
N LEU A 32 19.22 1.20 -18.78
CA LEU A 32 19.20 1.67 -17.40
C LEU A 32 20.02 0.77 -16.45
N VAL A 33 20.19 -0.50 -16.81
CA VAL A 33 21.10 -1.44 -16.13
C VAL A 33 21.94 -2.18 -17.17
N ALA A 34 23.07 -2.74 -16.75
CA ALA A 34 23.91 -3.62 -17.56
C ALA A 34 24.04 -4.97 -16.86
N SER A 35 23.91 -6.07 -17.62
CA SER A 35 24.27 -7.40 -17.13
C SER A 35 25.80 -7.52 -17.03
N GLY A 36 26.25 -8.09 -15.91
CA GLY A 36 27.62 -8.51 -15.68
C GLY A 36 27.72 -10.03 -15.61
N ASP A 37 28.82 -10.50 -15.03
CA ASP A 37 29.07 -11.92 -14.87
C ASP A 37 28.05 -12.59 -13.94
N GLN A 38 27.97 -13.92 -14.06
CA GLN A 38 27.18 -14.72 -13.14
C GLN A 38 27.89 -14.84 -11.79
N ASP A 39 27.12 -14.77 -10.71
CA ASP A 39 27.61 -15.11 -9.37
C ASP A 39 27.86 -16.61 -9.21
N ASP A 40 28.42 -17.02 -8.06
CA ASP A 40 28.71 -18.41 -7.72
C ASP A 40 27.46 -19.34 -7.71
N GLN A 41 26.27 -18.76 -7.84
CA GLN A 41 24.97 -19.46 -7.89
C GLN A 41 24.36 -19.43 -9.31
N GLY A 42 25.11 -18.98 -10.31
CA GLY A 42 24.69 -18.91 -11.72
C GLY A 42 23.73 -17.75 -12.02
N ARG A 43 23.60 -16.77 -11.13
CA ARG A 43 22.68 -15.63 -11.31
C ARG A 43 23.42 -14.45 -11.95
N VAL A 44 22.83 -13.88 -12.99
CA VAL A 44 23.35 -12.67 -13.64
C VAL A 44 23.34 -11.50 -12.65
N VAL A 45 24.51 -10.90 -12.41
CA VAL A 45 24.64 -9.71 -11.58
C VAL A 45 24.38 -8.48 -12.43
N TYR A 46 23.38 -7.68 -12.08
CA TYR A 46 23.07 -6.42 -12.78
C TYR A 46 23.70 -5.23 -12.07
N SER A 47 24.23 -4.29 -12.85
CA SER A 47 24.77 -3.01 -12.35
C SER A 47 24.01 -1.84 -12.95
N ILE A 48 23.77 -0.79 -12.16
CA ILE A 48 23.09 0.41 -12.63
C ILE A 48 24.03 1.26 -13.51
N THR A 49 23.54 1.67 -14.67
CA THR A 49 24.27 2.56 -15.59
C THR A 49 24.15 4.02 -15.15
N GLU A 50 24.88 4.92 -15.81
CA GLU A 50 24.71 6.36 -15.56
C GLU A 50 23.30 6.83 -15.92
N ALA A 51 22.77 6.36 -17.06
CA ALA A 51 21.38 6.63 -17.45
C ALA A 51 20.38 6.11 -16.41
N GLY A 52 20.63 4.93 -15.84
CA GLY A 52 19.85 4.39 -14.73
C GLY A 52 19.88 5.26 -13.47
N ARG A 53 21.04 5.82 -13.12
CA ARG A 53 21.17 6.74 -11.97
C ARG A 53 20.38 8.02 -12.19
N THR A 54 20.52 8.65 -13.36
CA THR A 54 19.75 9.85 -13.72
C THR A 54 18.24 9.59 -13.67
N GLU A 55 17.79 8.46 -14.20
CA GLU A 55 16.36 8.11 -14.16
C GLU A 55 15.87 7.84 -12.73
N MET A 56 16.70 7.24 -11.86
CA MET A 56 16.37 7.05 -10.46
C MET A 56 16.25 8.38 -9.69
N GLU A 57 17.17 9.33 -9.92
CA GLU A 57 17.11 10.69 -9.35
C GLU A 57 15.86 11.45 -9.82
N ARG A 58 15.55 11.32 -11.11
CA ARG A 58 14.31 11.85 -11.67
C ARG A 58 13.08 11.23 -11.01
N TRP A 59 13.08 9.91 -10.81
CA TRP A 59 11.98 9.22 -10.14
C TRP A 59 11.76 9.73 -8.71
N PHE A 60 12.84 9.89 -7.92
CA PHE A 60 12.74 10.43 -6.55
C PHE A 60 12.19 11.85 -6.49
N SER A 61 12.41 12.66 -7.52
CA SER A 61 11.94 14.05 -7.59
C SER A 61 10.59 14.21 -8.27
N THR A 62 10.06 13.15 -8.89
CA THR A 62 8.76 13.19 -9.59
C THR A 62 7.63 12.88 -8.60
N PRO A 63 6.64 13.78 -8.44
CA PRO A 63 5.48 13.50 -7.59
C PRO A 63 4.65 12.32 -8.09
N VAL A 64 4.10 11.54 -7.16
CA VAL A 64 3.14 10.48 -7.49
C VAL A 64 1.77 11.11 -7.78
N ALA A 65 1.21 10.85 -8.97
CA ALA A 65 -0.08 11.39 -9.38
C ALA A 65 -1.24 10.72 -8.64
N GLN A 66 -2.27 11.48 -8.28
CA GLN A 66 -3.42 10.96 -7.53
C GLN A 66 -4.29 9.96 -8.33
N SER A 67 -4.26 10.04 -9.67
CA SER A 67 -4.99 9.14 -10.56
C SER A 67 -4.50 7.68 -10.50
N ASP A 68 -3.32 7.45 -9.94
CA ASP A 68 -2.73 6.12 -9.80
C ASP A 68 -3.19 5.41 -8.52
N ARG A 69 -4.04 6.05 -7.71
CA ARG A 69 -4.58 5.44 -6.50
C ARG A 69 -5.50 4.27 -6.88
N PRO A 70 -5.23 3.04 -6.40
CA PRO A 70 -6.13 1.92 -6.63
C PRO A 70 -7.53 2.24 -6.11
N ARG A 71 -8.56 1.67 -6.73
CA ARG A 71 -9.94 1.77 -6.24
C ARG A 71 -10.00 1.29 -4.80
N ASP A 72 -10.55 2.14 -3.93
CA ASP A 72 -10.74 1.80 -2.53
C ASP A 72 -11.99 0.91 -2.40
N GLU A 73 -11.77 -0.38 -2.19
CA GLU A 73 -12.84 -1.39 -2.07
C GLU A 73 -13.80 -1.07 -0.92
N LEU A 74 -13.30 -0.55 0.20
CA LEU A 74 -14.12 -0.23 1.36
C LEU A 74 -15.06 0.95 1.07
N VAL A 75 -14.55 1.99 0.40
CA VAL A 75 -15.36 3.12 -0.07
C VAL A 75 -16.48 2.64 -0.98
N ILE A 76 -16.15 1.79 -1.97
CA ILE A 76 -17.14 1.22 -2.89
C ILE A 76 -18.18 0.39 -2.11
N LYS A 77 -17.72 -0.46 -1.19
CA LYS A 77 -18.59 -1.32 -0.37
C LYS A 77 -19.58 -0.51 0.46
N LEU A 78 -19.15 0.56 1.12
CA LEU A 78 -20.06 1.42 1.90
C LEU A 78 -21.03 2.19 0.99
N ALA A 79 -20.55 2.75 -0.12
CA ALA A 79 -21.42 3.44 -1.09
C ALA A 79 -22.50 2.51 -1.65
N MET A 80 -22.14 1.26 -1.99
CA MET A 80 -23.09 0.26 -2.45
C MET A 80 -24.07 -0.17 -1.36
N ALA A 81 -23.61 -0.35 -0.11
CA ALA A 81 -24.50 -0.68 1.00
C ALA A 81 -25.56 0.41 1.23
N VAL A 82 -25.16 1.69 1.18
CA VAL A 82 -26.07 2.84 1.26
C VAL A 82 -27.04 2.83 0.08
N ALA A 83 -26.55 2.70 -1.16
CA ALA A 83 -27.37 2.72 -2.36
C ALA A 83 -28.41 1.58 -2.41
N ALA A 84 -28.06 0.42 -1.86
CA ALA A 84 -28.94 -0.74 -1.77
C ALA A 84 -29.92 -0.69 -0.58
N GLY A 85 -29.83 0.33 0.29
CA GLY A 85 -30.62 0.40 1.53
C GLY A 85 -30.28 -0.68 2.56
N ALA A 86 -29.06 -1.23 2.49
CA ALA A 86 -28.60 -2.24 3.43
C ALA A 86 -28.21 -1.63 4.79
N GLU A 87 -28.22 -2.45 5.83
CA GLU A 87 -27.69 -2.06 7.15
C GLU A 87 -26.19 -1.80 7.07
N VAL A 88 -25.79 -0.52 7.14
CA VAL A 88 -24.38 -0.10 6.99
C VAL A 88 -23.59 -0.22 8.30
N ARG A 89 -24.25 -0.08 9.45
CA ARG A 89 -23.60 -0.12 10.78
C ARG A 89 -22.79 -1.40 11.01
N PRO A 90 -23.30 -2.61 10.71
CA PRO A 90 -22.51 -3.84 10.86
C PRO A 90 -21.25 -3.87 9.97
N VAL A 91 -21.32 -3.29 8.77
CA VAL A 91 -20.17 -3.21 7.84
C VAL A 91 -19.08 -2.32 8.42
N ILE A 92 -19.47 -1.15 8.94
CA ILE A 92 -18.53 -0.21 9.58
C ILE A 92 -17.89 -0.85 10.81
N GLN A 93 -18.67 -1.50 11.67
CA GLN A 93 -18.15 -2.12 12.90
C GLN A 93 -17.21 -3.30 12.60
N ALA A 94 -17.53 -4.12 11.61
CA ALA A 94 -16.67 -5.21 11.17
C ALA A 94 -15.32 -4.69 10.63
N GLN A 95 -15.36 -3.64 9.80
CA GLN A 95 -14.16 -3.00 9.29
C GLN A 95 -13.35 -2.38 10.44
N ARG A 96 -14.00 -1.61 11.32
CA ARG A 96 -13.37 -0.94 12.46
C ARG A 96 -12.57 -1.92 13.32
N ALA A 97 -13.17 -3.06 13.65
CA ALA A 97 -12.49 -4.10 14.41
C ALA A 97 -11.27 -4.67 13.66
N ALA A 98 -11.36 -4.83 12.34
CA ALA A 98 -10.25 -5.29 11.51
C ALA A 98 -9.10 -4.27 11.46
N THR A 99 -9.40 -3.00 11.21
CA THR A 99 -8.41 -1.92 11.21
C THR A 99 -7.72 -1.78 12.56
N MET A 100 -8.46 -1.90 13.66
CA MET A 100 -7.88 -1.81 15.01
C MET A 100 -6.89 -2.97 15.28
N ARG A 101 -7.23 -4.19 14.86
CA ARG A 101 -6.29 -5.32 14.93
C ARG A 101 -5.03 -5.06 14.10
N THR A 102 -5.18 -4.49 12.91
CA THR A 102 -4.05 -4.09 12.05
C THR A 102 -3.18 -3.03 12.73
N LEU A 103 -3.78 -1.97 13.28
CA LEU A 103 -3.06 -0.91 14.00
C LEU A 103 -2.27 -1.46 15.19
N GLN A 104 -2.89 -2.33 15.99
CA GLN A 104 -2.21 -2.99 17.12
C GLN A 104 -1.03 -3.84 16.65
N ARG A 105 -1.21 -4.62 15.57
CA ARG A 105 -0.14 -5.43 14.99
C ARG A 105 1.02 -4.57 14.51
N LEU A 106 0.74 -3.54 13.71
CA LEU A 106 1.75 -2.61 13.18
C LEU A 106 2.50 -1.89 14.31
N THR A 107 1.79 -1.42 15.32
CA THR A 107 2.38 -0.74 16.48
C THR A 107 3.29 -1.67 17.28
N ARG A 108 2.88 -2.95 17.47
CA ARG A 108 3.73 -3.96 18.12
C ARG A 108 4.97 -4.26 17.30
N THR A 109 4.82 -4.44 15.98
CA THR A 109 5.96 -4.64 15.07
C THR A 109 6.93 -3.47 15.13
N LYS A 110 6.46 -2.23 15.03
CA LYS A 110 7.30 -1.03 15.14
C LYS A 110 8.06 -0.97 16.47
N ARG A 111 7.41 -1.30 17.60
CA ARG A 111 8.05 -1.29 18.92
C ARG A 111 9.08 -2.39 19.13
N ALA A 112 8.87 -3.57 18.54
CA ALA A 112 9.77 -4.71 18.65
C ALA A 112 10.92 -4.67 17.63
N SER A 113 10.80 -3.81 16.61
CA SER A 113 11.76 -3.68 15.52
C SER A 113 13.00 -2.89 15.94
N THR A 114 14.17 -3.35 15.51
CA THR A 114 15.44 -2.60 15.52
C THR A 114 15.83 -2.19 14.10
N ASP A 115 14.86 -2.08 13.19
CA ASP A 115 15.09 -1.84 11.77
C ASP A 115 15.57 -0.41 11.50
N GLY A 116 16.10 -0.19 10.30
CA GLY A 116 16.56 1.12 9.86
C GLY A 116 15.43 2.14 9.65
N PRO A 117 15.78 3.42 9.40
CA PRO A 117 14.82 4.49 9.19
C PRO A 117 13.87 4.24 8.01
N ALA A 118 14.33 3.55 6.94
CA ALA A 118 13.50 3.23 5.79
C ALA A 118 12.31 2.32 6.16
N GLN A 119 12.57 1.23 6.90
CA GLN A 119 11.53 0.32 7.37
C GLN A 119 10.58 1.01 8.35
N THR A 120 11.13 1.87 9.22
CA THR A 120 10.33 2.66 10.16
C THR A 120 9.33 3.55 9.43
N LEU A 121 9.76 4.27 8.38
CA LEU A 121 8.88 5.12 7.57
C LEU A 121 7.77 4.31 6.87
N VAL A 122 8.09 3.10 6.38
CA VAL A 122 7.10 2.20 5.79
C VAL A 122 6.06 1.76 6.82
N LEU A 123 6.49 1.33 8.01
CA LEU A 123 5.59 0.95 9.10
C LEU A 123 4.71 2.12 9.55
N GLU A 124 5.28 3.32 9.67
CA GLU A 124 4.56 4.54 10.02
C GLU A 124 3.51 4.92 8.98
N SER A 125 3.85 4.85 7.68
CA SER A 125 2.89 5.08 6.60
C SER A 125 1.68 4.16 6.71
N MET A 126 1.88 2.86 6.98
CA MET A 126 0.78 1.91 7.19
C MET A 126 -0.04 2.21 8.45
N ILE A 127 0.60 2.66 9.54
CA ILE A 127 -0.09 3.09 10.76
C ILE A 127 -0.98 4.29 10.44
N PHE A 128 -0.45 5.31 9.78
CA PHE A 128 -1.21 6.51 9.41
C PHE A 128 -2.38 6.18 8.46
N GLN A 129 -2.21 5.24 7.54
CA GLN A 129 -3.32 4.77 6.69
C GLN A 129 -4.43 4.11 7.52
N ALA A 130 -4.08 3.24 8.47
CA ALA A 130 -5.05 2.61 9.36
C ALA A 130 -5.78 3.64 10.25
N GLU A 131 -5.07 4.65 10.76
CA GLU A 131 -5.67 5.75 11.53
C GLU A 131 -6.58 6.63 10.67
N ALA A 132 -6.19 6.92 9.43
CA ALA A 132 -7.01 7.65 8.48
C ALA A 132 -8.31 6.88 8.16
N GLU A 133 -8.23 5.56 7.98
CA GLU A 133 -9.40 4.70 7.80
C GLU A 133 -10.33 4.74 9.02
N GLN A 134 -9.80 4.63 10.25
CA GLN A 134 -10.61 4.77 11.48
C GLN A 134 -11.38 6.09 11.51
N ARG A 135 -10.67 7.20 11.25
CA ARG A 135 -11.27 8.54 11.25
C ARG A 135 -12.32 8.69 10.15
N TRP A 136 -12.12 8.07 9.01
CA TRP A 136 -13.10 8.08 7.92
C TRP A 136 -14.34 7.23 8.25
N LEU A 137 -14.18 6.09 8.92
CA LEU A 137 -15.32 5.30 9.43
C LEU A 137 -16.12 6.07 10.48
N ASP A 138 -15.46 6.79 11.40
CA ASP A 138 -16.12 7.70 12.35
C ASP A 138 -16.97 8.75 11.62
N HIS A 139 -16.40 9.35 10.57
CA HIS A 139 -17.10 10.32 9.73
C HIS A 139 -18.33 9.71 9.04
N CYS A 140 -18.21 8.50 8.50
CA CYS A 140 -19.34 7.80 7.86
C CYS A 140 -20.48 7.56 8.87
N GLU A 141 -20.18 7.11 10.09
CA GLU A 141 -21.20 6.91 11.13
C GLU A 141 -21.90 8.23 11.49
N ALA A 142 -21.15 9.33 11.62
CA ALA A 142 -21.70 10.64 11.92
C ALA A 142 -22.66 11.14 10.80
N VAL A 143 -22.25 11.00 9.54
CA VAL A 143 -23.08 11.38 8.38
C VAL A 143 -24.35 10.53 8.31
N LEU A 144 -24.24 9.22 8.52
CA LEU A 144 -25.38 8.31 8.47
C LEU A 144 -26.33 8.51 9.66
N ALA A 145 -25.82 8.89 10.83
CA ALA A 145 -26.66 9.23 11.99
C ALA A 145 -27.40 10.57 11.80
N ALA A 146 -26.79 11.53 11.11
CA ALA A 146 -27.39 12.83 10.79
C ALA A 146 -28.34 12.79 9.59
N SER A 147 -28.30 11.73 8.78
CA SER A 147 -29.20 11.52 7.64
C SER A 147 -30.44 10.77 8.12
N PRO A 148 -31.58 11.44 8.37
CA PRO A 148 -32.81 10.73 8.70
C PRO A 148 -33.18 9.82 7.53
N GLN A 149 -33.14 8.50 7.76
CA GLN A 149 -33.70 7.54 6.82
C GLN A 149 -35.21 7.81 6.69
N THR A 150 -35.64 8.33 5.54
CA THR A 150 -36.94 8.06 4.89
C THR A 150 -38.10 7.73 5.84
N GLN A 151 -38.56 8.70 6.64
CA GLN A 151 -39.92 8.69 7.21
C GLN A 151 -40.93 9.08 6.12
N GLU A 152 -40.99 8.36 5.00
CA GLU A 152 -42.01 8.63 3.96
C GLU A 152 -42.09 7.47 2.96
N LYS A 153 -42.46 6.28 3.45
CA LYS A 153 -43.00 5.23 2.56
C LYS A 153 -43.84 4.22 3.35
N GLN A 154 -44.85 4.72 4.06
CA GLN A 154 -46.07 4.00 4.45
C GLN A 154 -47.07 5.04 4.99
N ALA A 155 -47.63 5.81 4.06
CA ALA A 155 -48.92 6.47 4.21
C ALA A 155 -49.89 5.77 3.24
#